data_AF-A0A3D0RWF9-F1
#
_entry.id   AF-A0A3D0RWF9-F1
#
_cell.length_a   1.000
_cell.length_b   1.000
_cell.length_c   1.000
_cell.angle_alpha   90.00
_cell.angle_beta   90.00
_cell.angle_gamma   90.00
#
_symmetry.space_group_name_H-M   'P 1'
#
loop_
_entity.id
_entity.type
_entity.pdbx_description
1 polymer ?
#
loop_
_entity_poly.entity_id
_entity_poly.type
_entity_poly.pdbx_seq_one_letter_code
_entity_poly.pdbx_strand_id
1 'polypeptide(L)'
;QFGKCHEVPVWQTSPLGPFDAWPSGGGGFETFYGFIGGENNQYDPALYDGTTPVEPPATPEEGYHLTEDLTDRAINYVRQQKALMPD
;
A
#
# COMPACT_ATOMS: atom_id res chain seq x y z
N GLN A 1 3.31 5.36 -3.93
CA GLN A 1 1.86 5.53 -3.72
C GLN A 1 1.47 4.89 -2.39
N PHE A 2 0.67 5.59 -1.57
CA PHE A 2 0.13 5.05 -0.32
C PHE A 2 -1.39 5.08 -0.37
N GLY A 3 -2.06 3.95 -0.08
CA GLY A 3 -3.51 3.83 -0.05
C GLY A 3 -4.12 3.19 -1.30
N LYS A 4 -5.21 3.79 -1.81
CA LYS A 4 -5.99 3.24 -2.92
C LYS A 4 -5.23 3.36 -4.24
N CYS A 5 -5.15 2.25 -4.98
CA CYS A 5 -4.74 2.24 -6.38
C CYS A 5 -5.96 2.37 -7.30
N HIS A 6 -6.72 1.29 -7.51
CA HIS A 6 -7.89 1.22 -8.41
C HIS A 6 -7.63 1.51 -9.90
N GLU A 7 -6.37 1.40 -10.34
CA GLU A 7 -5.96 1.62 -11.74
C GLU A 7 -5.45 0.31 -12.40
N VAL A 8 -5.38 -0.79 -11.66
CA VAL A 8 -4.98 -2.11 -12.19
C VAL A 8 -6.20 -2.80 -12.83
N PRO A 9 -6.11 -3.29 -14.08
CA PRO A 9 -7.17 -4.07 -14.68
C PRO A 9 -7.55 -5.25 -13.79
N VAL A 10 -8.85 -5.50 -13.62
CA VAL A 10 -9.37 -6.49 -12.64
C VAL A 10 -8.72 -7.87 -12.79
N TRP A 11 -8.45 -8.30 -14.03
CA TRP A 11 -7.80 -9.59 -14.32
C TRP A 11 -6.28 -9.65 -14.05
N GLN A 12 -5.65 -8.54 -13.64
CA GLN A 12 -4.24 -8.44 -13.26
C GLN A 12 -4.04 -8.13 -11.76
N THR A 13 -5.09 -8.28 -10.96
CA THR A 13 -5.06 -7.99 -9.51
C THR A 13 -4.53 -9.15 -8.67
N SER A 14 -4.18 -10.28 -9.31
CA SER A 14 -3.60 -11.44 -8.63
C SER A 14 -2.23 -11.13 -8.03
N PRO A 15 -1.91 -11.64 -6.83
CA PRO A 15 -0.56 -11.57 -6.26
C PRO A 15 0.47 -12.42 -7.04
N LEU A 16 0.05 -13.14 -8.09
CA LEU A 16 0.94 -13.86 -9.00
C LEU A 16 1.30 -13.05 -10.27
N GLY A 17 0.78 -11.82 -10.40
CA GLY A 17 0.99 -10.95 -11.54
C GLY A 17 0.05 -11.22 -12.72
N PRO A 18 0.30 -10.59 -13.89
CA PRO A 18 1.42 -9.69 -14.16
C PRO A 18 1.34 -8.38 -13.36
N PHE A 19 2.49 -7.79 -13.03
CA PHE A 19 2.57 -6.58 -12.20
C PHE A 19 2.80 -5.30 -13.00
N ASP A 20 2.80 -5.35 -14.33
CA ASP A 20 3.11 -4.19 -15.19
C ASP A 20 2.16 -3.01 -14.97
N ALA A 21 0.91 -3.27 -14.60
CA ALA A 21 -0.07 -2.22 -14.29
C ALA A 21 -0.05 -1.78 -12.81
N TRP A 22 0.72 -2.45 -11.94
CA TRP A 22 0.76 -2.15 -10.51
C TRP A 22 1.61 -0.90 -10.25
N PRO A 23 1.35 -0.17 -9.14
CA PRO A 23 2.05 1.08 -8.84
C PRO A 23 3.58 0.94 -8.84
N SER A 24 4.12 -0.13 -8.27
CA SER A 24 5.56 -0.42 -8.21
C SER A 24 6.12 -1.25 -9.36
N GLY A 25 5.28 -1.83 -10.22
CA GLY A 25 5.71 -2.64 -11.36
C GLY A 25 5.84 -1.86 -12.67
N GLY A 26 4.92 -0.91 -12.92
CA GLY A 26 4.98 -0.04 -14.09
C GLY A 26 4.18 1.27 -13.95
N GLY A 27 3.48 1.46 -12.83
CA GLY A 27 2.70 2.67 -12.52
C GLY A 27 3.52 3.89 -12.09
N GLY A 28 4.86 3.82 -12.16
CA GLY A 28 5.75 4.96 -11.95
C GLY A 28 6.00 5.35 -10.49
N PHE A 29 5.67 4.50 -9.53
CA PHE A 29 5.99 4.73 -8.11
C PHE A 29 7.06 3.75 -7.63
N GLU A 30 8.13 4.23 -7.02
CA GLU A 30 9.19 3.38 -6.46
C GLU A 30 8.72 2.56 -5.24
N THR A 31 7.67 3.01 -4.56
CA THR A 31 7.13 2.37 -3.35
C THR A 31 5.61 2.31 -3.41
N PHE A 32 5.02 1.19 -2.98
CA PHE A 32 3.58 1.05 -2.82
C PHE A 32 3.24 0.39 -1.49
N TYR A 33 2.31 0.98 -0.75
CA TYR A 33 1.69 0.33 0.40
C TYR A 33 0.20 0.68 0.41
N GLY A 34 -0.67 -0.32 0.32
CA GLY A 34 -2.11 -0.08 0.23
C GLY A 34 -2.87 -1.22 -0.42
N PHE A 35 -3.88 -0.89 -1.21
CA PHE A 35 -4.79 -1.88 -1.79
C PHE A 35 -5.12 -1.59 -3.25
N ILE A 36 -5.32 -2.66 -4.02
CA ILE A 36 -5.52 -2.58 -5.47
C ILE A 36 -6.96 -2.24 -5.85
N GLY A 37 -7.94 -2.72 -5.07
CA GLY A 37 -9.36 -2.55 -5.35
C GLY A 37 -9.88 -1.10 -5.23
N GLY A 38 -11.14 -0.90 -5.65
CA GLY A 38 -11.82 0.39 -5.58
C GLY A 38 -12.24 0.80 -4.15
N GLU A 39 -12.35 -0.18 -3.26
CA GLU A 39 -12.79 -0.04 -1.89
C GLU A 39 -12.11 -1.09 -1.02
N ASN A 40 -12.09 -0.84 0.29
CA ASN A 40 -11.51 -1.75 1.27
C ASN A 40 -12.16 -1.53 2.64
N ASN A 41 -12.09 -2.54 3.50
CA ASN A 41 -12.54 -2.43 4.89
C ASN A 41 -11.55 -1.55 5.67
N GLN A 42 -12.05 -0.62 6.49
CA GLN A 42 -11.20 0.29 7.26
C GLN A 42 -10.58 -0.36 8.50
N TYR A 43 -11.09 -1.51 8.93
CA TYR A 43 -10.68 -2.23 10.14
C TYR A 43 -10.03 -3.58 9.84
N ASP A 44 -10.37 -4.23 8.73
CA ASP A 44 -9.79 -5.51 8.30
C ASP A 44 -9.46 -5.50 6.79
N PRO A 45 -8.51 -4.65 6.34
CA PRO A 45 -8.22 -4.47 4.94
C PRO A 45 -7.32 -5.57 4.36
N ALA A 46 -7.57 -5.93 3.10
CA ALA A 46 -6.57 -6.64 2.30
C ALA A 46 -5.49 -5.64 1.84
N LEU A 47 -4.24 -5.82 2.28
CA LEU A 47 -3.13 -4.90 2.02
C LEU A 47 -1.98 -5.56 1.25
N TYR A 48 -1.22 -4.71 0.57
CA TYR A 48 -0.02 -5.05 -0.16
C TYR A 48 1.11 -4.09 0.19
N ASP A 49 2.31 -4.63 0.38
CA ASP A 49 3.58 -3.91 0.35
C ASP A 49 4.30 -4.27 -0.96
N GLY A 50 4.35 -3.31 -1.88
CA GLY A 50 4.73 -3.54 -3.28
C GLY A 50 3.79 -4.53 -3.95
N THR A 51 4.26 -5.75 -4.19
CA THR A 51 3.48 -6.84 -4.78
C THR A 51 3.20 -7.98 -3.79
N THR A 52 3.61 -7.81 -2.53
CA THR A 52 3.49 -8.83 -1.49
C THR A 52 2.25 -8.56 -0.64
N PRO A 53 1.31 -9.51 -0.50
CA PRO A 53 0.22 -9.39 0.46
C PRO A 53 0.75 -9.31 1.88
N VAL A 54 0.20 -8.41 2.68
CA VAL A 54 0.57 -8.22 4.08
C VAL A 54 -0.67 -8.10 4.96
N GLU A 55 -0.55 -8.55 6.20
CA GLU A 55 -1.58 -8.38 7.21
C GLU A 55 -1.47 -6.99 7.85
N PRO A 56 -2.59 -6.40 8.30
CA PRO A 56 -2.58 -5.23 9.16
C PRO A 56 -1.67 -5.44 10.39
N PRO A 57 -0.98 -4.39 10.87
CA PRO A 57 -0.09 -4.49 12.03
C PRO A 57 -0.80 -4.74 13.37
N ALA A 58 -2.13 -4.62 13.42
CA ALA A 58 -2.95 -4.79 14.61
C ALA A 58 -4.39 -5.16 14.21
N THR A 59 -5.16 -5.72 15.14
CA THR A 59 -6.60 -6.02 14.92
C THR A 59 -7.48 -4.80 15.24
N PRO A 60 -8.77 -4.80 14.84
CA PRO A 60 -9.71 -3.75 15.23
C PRO A 60 -9.83 -3.57 16.75
N GLU A 61 -9.80 -4.66 17.52
CA GLU A 61 -9.87 -4.66 18.98
C GLU A 61 -8.63 -4.02 19.63
N GLU A 62 -7.49 -4.10 18.94
CA GLU A 62 -6.24 -3.44 19.32
C GLU A 62 -6.20 -1.96 18.89
N GLY A 63 -7.27 -1.47 18.25
CA GLY A 63 -7.42 -0.08 17.83
C GLY A 63 -7.00 0.20 16.40
N TYR A 64 -6.85 -0.81 15.55
CA TYR A 64 -6.44 -0.62 14.17
C TYR A 64 -7.46 0.19 13.35
N HIS A 65 -6.96 1.13 12.56
CA HIS A 65 -7.71 1.79 11.51
C HIS A 65 -6.81 2.08 10.30
N LEU A 66 -7.27 1.72 9.10
CA LEU A 66 -6.49 1.80 7.86
C LEU A 66 -5.91 3.20 7.60
N THR A 67 -6.70 4.25 7.81
CA THR A 67 -6.22 5.63 7.62
C THR A 67 -5.01 5.99 8.48
N GLU A 68 -4.97 5.52 9.73
CA GLU A 68 -3.85 5.80 10.64
C GLU A 68 -2.59 5.11 10.15
N ASP A 69 -2.70 3.82 9.81
CA ASP A 69 -1.56 3.04 9.30
C ASP A 69 -1.01 3.59 7.98
N LEU A 70 -1.88 3.93 7.02
CA LEU A 70 -1.46 4.58 5.77
C LEU A 70 -0.75 5.92 6.03
N THR A 71 -1.25 6.70 6.98
CA THR A 71 -0.66 8.00 7.35
C THR A 71 0.71 7.81 7.99
N ASP A 72 0.84 6.88 8.92
CA ASP A 72 2.10 6.57 9.61
C ASP A 72 3.15 6.03 8.64
N ARG A 73 2.77 5.13 7.71
CA ARG A 73 3.66 4.65 6.64
C ARG A 73 4.16 5.79 5.77
N ALA A 74 3.28 6.69 5.35
CA ALA A 74 3.65 7.83 4.51
C ALA A 74 4.59 8.81 5.25
N ILE A 75 4.30 9.12 6.52
CA ILE A 75 5.17 9.96 7.36
C ILE A 75 6.55 9.32 7.51
N ASN A 76 6.61 8.03 7.80
CA ASN A 76 7.86 7.31 7.98
C ASN A 76 8.68 7.27 6.69
N TYR A 77 8.04 7.05 5.54
CA TYR A 77 8.71 7.08 4.24
C TYR A 77 9.36 8.45 3.96
N VAL A 78 8.62 9.54 4.17
CA VAL A 78 9.15 10.90 3.98
C VAL A 78 10.31 11.20 4.95
N ARG A 79 10.20 10.76 6.21
CA ARG A 79 11.28 10.90 7.20
C ARG A 79 12.54 10.14 6.78
N GLN A 80 12.40 8.90 6.31
CA GLN A 80 13.52 8.11 5.83
C GLN A 80 14.20 8.76 4.62
N GLN A 81 13.42 9.23 3.65
CA GLN A 81 13.96 9.90 2.47
C GLN A 81 14.79 11.14 2.84
N LYS A 82 14.28 11.98 3.74
CA LYS A 82 15.01 13.16 4.24
C LYS A 82 16.27 12.81 5.06
N ALA A 83 16.23 11.73 5.82
CA ALA A 83 17.36 11.32 6.66
C ALA A 83 18.52 10.71 5.86
N LEU A 84 18.20 9.95 4.80
CA LEU A 84 19.19 9.22 4.01
C LEU A 84 19.67 9.99 2.77
N MET A 85 18.87 10.95 2.29
CA MET A 85 19.22 11.84 1.18
C MET A 85 19.07 13.30 1.63
N PRO A 86 19.93 13.77 2.56
CA PRO A 86 19.97 15.18 2.91
C PRO A 86 20.49 15.98 1.70
N ASP A 87 19.90 17.16 1.47
CA ASP A 87 20.38 18.14 0.48
C ASP A 87 21.79 18.65 0.83
#